data_AF-A0A2N1UF87-F1
#
_entry.id   AF-A0A2N1UF87-F1
#
_cell.length_a   1.000
_cell.length_b   1.000
_cell.length_c   1.000
_cell.angle_alpha   90.00
_cell.angle_beta   90.00
_cell.angle_gamma   90.00
#
_symmetry.space_group_name_H-M   'P 1'
#
loop_
_entity.id
_entity.type
_entity.pdbx_description
1 polymer ?
#
loop_
_entity_poly.entity_id
_entity_poly.type
_entity_poly.pdbx_seq_one_letter_code
_entity_poly.pdbx_strand_id
1 'polypeptide(L)'
;MDFPGRSGTGFLYINGVDYALLNSLGAAGSTTAADLQGMNGNLAGHYALGNDIDASATSVWNGGAGFEPVGNATSPFTGAFDGLGHKITGLHINRPVTDNVGFFGYAVGADIRNTGIVGGSIIGQGTVGGLAGGASSVNHTDPSGTIIYDKKNFIYNSYATCNVSGTWNGGWSGGGAGGLIGANMYGSEIHNSHATGNISGNGHVGGLAGTNRLNATITNSYATGNVTSSPIGYWSGGLVGSHEYGSILENSFATGNVSHTGAGAAGGLTGDNLFIWNGATNIIRNCYATGNVNANVPAGGLVGQNDSGAIIENSYAIGQVTSTHPWVGGLVGANSWWSPGTATIQNSFWDQTTSGQANAAGFNNGTITNCSAKTTAEMKTLSIFTGAGWDIDGQGGTGKVWRIYDGKTYPLLRNFLTPFTIKANDDSKTYDGRRYYGESGITYLEYNKPVSYLSSNLHGAPPSYGGDSQGAKAR
;
A
#
# COMPACT_ATOMS: atom_id res chain seq x y z
N MET A 1 -9.33 7.87 -29.84
CA MET A 1 -10.01 8.96 -30.58
C MET A 1 -8.96 9.96 -30.95
N ASP A 2 -8.74 10.16 -32.25
CA ASP A 2 -7.85 11.19 -32.76
C ASP A 2 -8.72 12.42 -33.09
N PHE A 3 -8.43 13.57 -32.49
CA PHE A 3 -9.23 14.79 -32.70
C PHE A 3 -8.62 15.59 -33.85
N PRO A 4 -9.33 15.75 -34.99
CA PRO A 4 -8.80 16.48 -36.13
C PRO A 4 -8.68 17.97 -35.76
N GLY A 5 -7.44 18.48 -35.71
CA GLY A 5 -7.12 19.88 -35.41
C GLY A 5 -6.04 20.10 -34.34
N ARG A 6 -5.54 19.04 -33.67
CA ARG A 6 -4.49 19.15 -32.63
C ARG A 6 -3.34 18.13 -32.79
N SER A 7 -3.16 17.56 -33.98
CA SER A 7 -2.00 16.69 -34.25
C SER A 7 -0.71 17.50 -34.16
N GLY A 8 0.07 17.30 -33.09
CA GLY A 8 1.42 17.86 -32.93
C GLY A 8 1.61 18.93 -31.85
N THR A 9 0.61 19.27 -31.03
CA THR A 9 0.76 20.34 -30.03
C THR A 9 1.22 19.87 -28.64
N GLY A 10 1.44 18.58 -28.40
CA GLY A 10 1.93 18.09 -27.11
C GLY A 10 0.92 18.21 -25.95
N PHE A 11 -0.39 18.24 -26.23
CA PHE A 11 -1.45 18.28 -25.21
C PHE A 11 -2.46 17.14 -25.40
N LEU A 12 -2.91 16.55 -24.29
CA LEU A 12 -3.96 15.54 -24.21
C LEU A 12 -5.18 16.12 -23.48
N TYR A 13 -6.39 15.85 -23.98
CA TYR A 13 -7.63 16.35 -23.35
C TYR A 13 -8.31 15.23 -22.54
N ILE A 14 -8.40 15.40 -21.23
CA ILE A 14 -9.04 14.43 -20.32
C ILE A 14 -10.13 15.16 -19.53
N ASN A 15 -11.37 14.67 -19.60
CA ASN A 15 -12.51 15.17 -18.82
C ASN A 15 -12.70 16.69 -18.84
N GLY A 16 -12.49 17.31 -20.00
CA GLY A 16 -12.68 18.76 -20.12
C GLY A 16 -11.42 19.59 -19.89
N VAL A 17 -10.28 18.97 -19.56
CA VAL A 17 -9.05 19.69 -19.20
C VAL A 17 -7.87 19.29 -20.08
N ASP A 18 -7.07 20.28 -20.49
CA ASP A 18 -5.83 20.07 -21.23
C ASP A 18 -4.70 19.62 -20.28
N TYR A 19 -3.99 18.55 -20.67
CA TYR A 19 -2.82 18.00 -20.00
C TYR A 19 -1.61 18.18 -20.90
N ALA A 20 -0.51 18.72 -20.38
CA ALA A 20 0.78 18.74 -21.06
C ALA A 20 1.33 17.31 -21.15
N LEU A 21 1.64 16.87 -22.37
CA LEU A 21 2.14 15.52 -22.64
C LEU A 21 3.67 15.49 -22.51
N LEU A 22 4.15 14.87 -21.44
CA LEU A 22 5.56 14.73 -21.13
C LEU A 22 6.11 13.50 -21.85
N ASN A 23 7.01 13.74 -22.82
CA ASN A 23 7.62 12.67 -23.64
C ASN A 23 9.12 12.48 -23.36
N SER A 24 9.69 13.27 -22.47
CA SER A 24 11.12 13.30 -22.20
C SER A 24 11.41 13.63 -20.75
N LEU A 25 12.53 13.13 -20.25
CA LEU A 25 13.07 13.43 -18.92
C LEU A 25 13.38 14.93 -18.74
N GLY A 26 13.86 15.60 -19.78
CA GLY A 26 14.37 16.97 -19.72
C GLY A 26 15.86 17.04 -19.36
N ALA A 27 16.27 18.18 -18.81
CA ALA A 27 17.62 18.43 -18.33
C ALA A 27 17.59 18.89 -16.86
N ALA A 28 18.70 18.74 -16.14
CA ALA A 28 18.83 19.21 -14.76
C ALA A 28 18.45 20.70 -14.66
N GLY A 29 17.56 21.02 -13.71
CA GLY A 29 17.07 22.39 -13.48
C GLY A 29 16.07 22.91 -14.51
N SER A 30 15.55 22.06 -15.42
CA SER A 30 14.48 22.47 -16.34
C SER A 30 13.25 22.97 -15.57
N THR A 31 12.63 24.02 -16.08
CA THR A 31 11.36 24.61 -15.60
C THR A 31 10.41 24.92 -16.75
N THR A 32 10.51 24.16 -17.85
CA THR A 32 9.76 24.42 -19.10
C THR A 32 8.28 24.06 -19.03
N ALA A 33 7.85 23.30 -18.03
CA ALA A 33 6.55 22.63 -17.97
C ALA A 33 6.24 21.72 -19.18
N ALA A 34 7.26 21.31 -19.95
CA ALA A 34 7.10 20.49 -21.16
C ALA A 34 7.89 19.16 -21.10
N ASP A 35 8.68 18.96 -20.04
CA ASP A 35 9.45 17.75 -19.76
C ASP A 35 9.33 17.37 -18.28
N LEU A 36 9.76 16.16 -17.91
CA LEU A 36 9.55 15.62 -16.57
C LEU A 36 10.19 16.48 -15.47
N GLN A 37 11.44 16.89 -15.63
CA GLN A 37 12.09 17.80 -14.69
C GLN A 37 11.46 19.20 -14.72
N GLY A 38 11.02 19.62 -15.90
CA GLY A 38 10.39 20.90 -16.23
C GLY A 38 9.08 21.19 -15.51
N MET A 39 8.43 20.20 -14.92
CA MET A 39 7.18 20.36 -14.16
C MET A 39 7.29 21.40 -13.03
N ASN A 40 8.48 21.64 -12.49
CA ASN A 40 8.73 22.69 -11.50
C ASN A 40 8.44 24.11 -12.02
N GLY A 41 8.35 24.30 -13.35
CA GLY A 41 7.91 25.57 -13.95
C GLY A 41 6.43 25.88 -13.81
N ASN A 42 5.58 24.88 -13.56
CA ASN A 42 4.15 25.07 -13.33
C ASN A 42 3.58 23.96 -12.43
N LEU A 43 3.64 24.17 -11.12
CA LEU A 43 3.21 23.21 -10.10
C LEU A 43 1.68 23.03 -9.98
N ALA A 44 0.90 23.92 -10.60
CA ALA A 44 -0.55 23.77 -10.74
C ALA A 44 -0.95 23.09 -12.08
N GLY A 45 0.03 22.79 -12.93
CA GLY A 45 -0.19 22.22 -14.26
C GLY A 45 -0.77 20.82 -14.23
N HIS A 46 -1.42 20.45 -15.32
CA HIS A 46 -1.92 19.10 -15.54
C HIS A 46 -1.00 18.40 -16.54
N TYR A 47 -0.50 17.23 -16.16
CA TYR A 47 0.56 16.54 -16.88
C TYR A 47 0.18 15.09 -17.13
N ALA A 48 0.48 14.59 -18.31
CA ALA A 48 0.34 13.19 -18.64
C ALA A 48 1.63 12.65 -19.25
N LEU A 49 2.00 11.41 -18.95
CA LEU A 49 3.10 10.76 -19.66
C LEU A 49 2.65 10.31 -21.05
N GLY A 50 3.44 10.61 -22.08
CA GLY A 50 3.21 10.12 -23.44
C GLY A 50 3.96 8.83 -23.80
N ASN A 51 4.94 8.47 -22.97
CA ASN A 51 5.77 7.27 -23.09
C ASN A 51 6.39 6.93 -21.73
N ASP A 52 7.02 5.75 -21.65
CA ASP A 52 7.93 5.43 -20.56
C ASP A 52 9.15 6.39 -20.62
N ILE A 53 9.58 6.89 -19.46
CA ILE A 53 10.72 7.80 -19.32
C ILE A 53 11.85 7.09 -18.58
N ASP A 54 13.00 6.95 -19.22
CA ASP A 54 14.24 6.55 -18.57
C ASP A 54 14.88 7.74 -17.83
N ALA A 55 14.85 7.69 -16.50
CA ALA A 55 15.41 8.68 -15.60
C ALA A 55 16.80 8.29 -15.05
N SER A 56 17.45 7.25 -15.56
CA SER A 56 18.78 6.80 -15.09
C SER A 56 19.86 7.89 -15.17
N ALA A 57 19.77 8.79 -16.16
CA ALA A 57 20.68 9.92 -16.31
C ALA A 57 20.66 10.89 -15.12
N THR A 58 19.61 10.86 -14.29
CA THR A 58 19.50 11.72 -13.11
C THR A 58 20.59 11.44 -12.09
N SER A 59 21.24 10.26 -12.08
CA SER A 59 22.25 9.91 -11.07
C SER A 59 23.47 10.83 -11.04
N VAL A 60 23.76 11.55 -12.12
CA VAL A 60 24.88 12.51 -12.20
C VAL A 60 24.41 13.97 -12.18
N TRP A 61 23.10 14.21 -12.12
CA TRP A 61 22.54 15.56 -12.08
C TRP A 61 22.83 16.22 -10.74
N ASN A 62 22.88 17.57 -10.76
CA ASN A 62 23.00 18.39 -9.56
C ASN A 62 24.17 17.98 -8.65
N GLY A 63 25.33 17.66 -9.25
CA GLY A 63 26.51 17.21 -8.51
C GLY A 63 26.34 15.85 -7.83
N GLY A 64 25.46 14.98 -8.36
CA GLY A 64 25.13 13.68 -7.77
C GLY A 64 23.94 13.71 -6.79
N ALA A 65 23.32 14.88 -6.57
CA ALA A 65 22.10 14.99 -5.77
C ALA A 65 20.87 14.40 -6.48
N GLY A 66 20.96 14.10 -7.78
CA GLY A 66 19.87 13.46 -8.52
C GLY A 66 18.88 14.43 -9.13
N PHE A 67 17.72 13.90 -9.50
CA PHE A 67 16.53 14.66 -9.90
C PHE A 67 16.14 15.66 -8.80
N GLU A 68 15.63 16.83 -9.22
CA GLU A 68 15.05 17.79 -8.29
C GLU A 68 13.55 17.49 -8.11
N PRO A 69 13.09 17.14 -6.89
CA PRO A 69 11.69 16.80 -6.63
C PRO A 69 10.72 17.84 -7.21
N VAL A 70 9.59 17.38 -7.72
CA VAL A 70 8.53 18.27 -8.20
C VAL A 70 7.77 18.83 -7.00
N GLY A 71 7.87 20.14 -6.81
CA GLY A 71 7.28 20.84 -5.67
C GLY A 71 7.94 20.50 -4.33
N ASN A 72 7.61 21.28 -3.31
CA ASN A 72 8.11 21.14 -1.94
C ASN A 72 7.06 21.64 -0.93
N ALA A 73 7.37 21.59 0.37
CA ALA A 73 6.41 21.96 1.42
C ALA A 73 5.92 23.43 1.37
N THR A 74 6.69 24.36 0.82
CA THR A 74 6.30 25.79 0.69
C THR A 74 5.74 26.13 -0.69
N SER A 75 6.01 25.32 -1.70
CA SER A 75 5.48 25.42 -3.05
C SER A 75 5.10 24.02 -3.53
N PRO A 76 3.95 23.49 -3.09
CA PRO A 76 3.57 22.12 -3.37
C PRO A 76 3.08 21.95 -4.81
N PHE A 77 3.16 20.71 -5.31
CA PHE A 77 2.42 20.32 -6.50
C PHE A 77 0.91 20.29 -6.17
N THR A 78 0.11 21.04 -6.91
CA THR A 78 -1.34 21.19 -6.68
C THR A 78 -2.20 20.79 -7.88
N GLY A 79 -1.53 20.46 -8.99
CA GLY A 79 -2.15 20.09 -10.25
C GLY A 79 -2.53 18.61 -10.33
N ALA A 80 -2.48 18.07 -11.54
CA ALA A 80 -2.80 16.68 -11.83
C ALA A 80 -1.66 16.00 -12.59
N PHE A 81 -1.37 14.73 -12.26
CA PHE A 81 -0.38 13.92 -12.94
C PHE A 81 -0.95 12.54 -13.27
N ASP A 82 -1.04 12.23 -14.55
CA ASP A 82 -1.53 10.94 -15.04
C ASP A 82 -0.41 10.19 -15.78
N GLY A 83 0.05 9.09 -15.19
CA GLY A 83 1.05 8.25 -15.86
C GLY A 83 0.49 7.50 -17.07
N LEU A 84 -0.84 7.37 -17.21
CA LEU A 84 -1.50 6.64 -18.30
C LEU A 84 -0.98 5.20 -18.49
N GLY A 85 -0.42 4.59 -17.43
CA GLY A 85 0.19 3.27 -17.45
C GLY A 85 1.68 3.24 -17.83
N HIS A 86 2.24 4.39 -18.22
CA HIS A 86 3.66 4.57 -18.45
C HIS A 86 4.47 4.65 -17.15
N LYS A 87 5.78 4.42 -17.28
CA LYS A 87 6.71 4.25 -16.15
C LYS A 87 7.82 5.27 -16.22
N ILE A 88 8.29 5.70 -15.06
CA ILE A 88 9.53 6.44 -14.89
C ILE A 88 10.54 5.44 -14.31
N THR A 89 11.57 5.07 -15.08
CA THR A 89 12.53 4.03 -14.68
C THR A 89 13.85 4.62 -14.22
N GLY A 90 14.49 4.03 -13.20
CA GLY A 90 15.86 4.37 -12.82
C GLY A 90 16.04 5.75 -12.17
N LEU A 91 14.95 6.34 -11.65
CA LEU A 91 14.99 7.65 -10.99
C LEU A 91 15.99 7.64 -9.81
N HIS A 92 16.90 8.61 -9.79
CA HIS A 92 17.85 8.80 -8.71
C HIS A 92 17.62 10.14 -8.02
N ILE A 93 17.43 10.11 -6.70
CA ILE A 93 17.41 11.30 -5.84
C ILE A 93 18.27 10.99 -4.62
N ASN A 94 19.28 11.81 -4.36
CA ASN A 94 20.21 11.64 -3.25
C ASN A 94 20.39 12.94 -2.47
N ARG A 95 19.45 13.18 -1.56
CA ARG A 95 19.33 14.43 -0.79
C ARG A 95 19.20 14.13 0.71
N PRO A 96 20.24 13.54 1.35
CA PRO A 96 20.16 12.94 2.69
C PRO A 96 19.91 13.94 3.84
N VAL A 97 19.87 15.25 3.54
CA VAL A 97 19.63 16.35 4.47
C VAL A 97 18.47 17.26 4.01
N THR A 98 17.62 16.77 3.12
CA THR A 98 16.46 17.49 2.61
C THR A 98 15.19 16.76 3.02
N ASP A 99 14.26 17.47 3.64
CA ASP A 99 12.94 16.93 3.98
C ASP A 99 12.02 16.87 2.75
N ASN A 100 11.02 15.99 2.79
CA ASN A 100 9.99 15.84 1.75
C ASN A 100 10.59 15.48 0.40
N VAL A 101 11.14 14.26 0.31
CA VAL A 101 11.85 13.78 -0.86
C VAL A 101 11.09 12.62 -1.52
N GLY A 102 10.79 12.79 -2.80
CA GLY A 102 10.22 11.79 -3.70
C GLY A 102 10.20 12.33 -5.12
N PHE A 103 9.57 11.62 -6.05
CA PHE A 103 9.33 12.21 -7.39
C PHE A 103 8.59 13.55 -7.26
N PHE A 104 7.52 13.58 -6.47
CA PHE A 104 6.97 14.80 -5.90
C PHE A 104 7.62 15.04 -4.53
N GLY A 105 8.13 16.24 -4.28
CA GLY A 105 8.60 16.56 -2.94
C GLY A 105 7.41 16.64 -1.97
N TYR A 106 6.42 17.46 -2.32
CA TYR A 106 5.18 17.57 -1.57
C TYR A 106 3.99 17.90 -2.48
N ALA A 107 2.87 17.19 -2.28
CA ALA A 107 1.65 17.35 -3.07
C ALA A 107 0.47 17.82 -2.19
N VAL A 108 -0.26 18.85 -2.62
CA VAL A 108 -1.40 19.41 -1.88
C VAL A 108 -2.64 19.49 -2.76
N GLY A 109 -3.69 18.76 -2.38
CA GLY A 109 -4.92 18.69 -3.19
C GLY A 109 -4.68 18.25 -4.63
N ALA A 110 -3.68 17.41 -4.88
CA ALA A 110 -3.32 16.95 -6.21
C ALA A 110 -4.10 15.69 -6.61
N ASP A 111 -4.25 15.46 -7.92
CA ASP A 111 -4.77 14.20 -8.50
C ASP A 111 -3.61 13.47 -9.20
N ILE A 112 -3.01 12.47 -8.53
CA ILE A 112 -1.87 11.70 -9.04
C ILE A 112 -2.34 10.26 -9.30
N ARG A 113 -2.18 9.79 -10.53
CA ARG A 113 -2.71 8.47 -10.89
C ARG A 113 -1.90 7.72 -11.94
N ASN A 114 -2.14 6.42 -11.99
CA ASN A 114 -1.61 5.53 -13.03
C ASN A 114 -0.08 5.64 -13.22
N THR A 115 0.66 5.94 -12.13
CA THR A 115 2.07 6.32 -12.19
C THR A 115 2.94 5.23 -11.60
N GLY A 116 3.95 4.78 -12.35
CA GLY A 116 4.94 3.81 -11.87
C GLY A 116 6.34 4.39 -11.75
N ILE A 117 6.93 4.39 -10.54
CA ILE A 117 8.36 4.63 -10.32
C ILE A 117 9.07 3.29 -10.25
N VAL A 118 9.93 2.98 -11.23
CA VAL A 118 10.47 1.63 -11.43
C VAL A 118 11.99 1.56 -11.28
N GLY A 119 12.48 0.80 -10.31
CA GLY A 119 13.89 0.76 -9.96
C GLY A 119 14.42 2.13 -9.50
N GLY A 120 15.74 2.29 -9.45
CA GLY A 120 16.36 3.52 -8.93
C GLY A 120 16.44 3.58 -7.41
N SER A 121 16.78 4.76 -6.88
CA SER A 121 17.03 4.98 -5.45
C SER A 121 16.62 6.39 -5.05
N ILE A 122 15.88 6.50 -3.95
CA ILE A 122 15.45 7.77 -3.36
C ILE A 122 15.96 7.85 -1.93
N ILE A 123 16.81 8.84 -1.67
CA ILE A 123 17.43 9.09 -0.37
C ILE A 123 17.08 10.52 0.05
N GLY A 124 16.52 10.65 1.25
CA GLY A 124 16.07 11.93 1.81
C GLY A 124 16.22 12.00 3.33
N GLN A 125 15.84 13.15 3.89
CA GLN A 125 15.61 13.36 5.31
C GLN A 125 14.09 13.47 5.58
N GLY A 126 13.67 13.26 6.83
CA GLY A 126 12.31 13.48 7.29
C GLY A 126 11.34 12.53 6.61
N THR A 127 10.52 13.08 5.72
CA THR A 127 9.53 12.36 4.92
C THR A 127 10.09 11.99 3.55
N VAL A 128 10.19 10.70 3.26
CA VAL A 128 10.78 10.19 2.03
C VAL A 128 9.89 9.10 1.43
N GLY A 129 9.59 9.20 0.14
CA GLY A 129 8.92 8.12 -0.57
C GLY A 129 9.20 8.07 -2.06
N GLY A 130 8.94 6.91 -2.67
CA GLY A 130 9.16 6.65 -4.08
C GLY A 130 8.47 7.66 -5.00
N LEU A 131 7.17 7.83 -4.79
CA LEU A 131 6.32 8.73 -5.56
C LEU A 131 6.24 10.12 -4.92
N ALA A 132 6.09 10.21 -3.61
CA ALA A 132 6.00 11.50 -2.92
C ALA A 132 6.71 11.52 -1.56
N GLY A 133 7.35 12.63 -1.21
CA GLY A 133 7.79 12.88 0.16
C GLY A 133 6.59 13.02 1.10
N GLY A 134 5.66 13.91 0.77
CA GLY A 134 4.39 14.06 1.51
C GLY A 134 3.20 14.41 0.63
N ALA A 135 2.00 14.06 1.08
CA ALA A 135 0.74 14.44 0.48
C ALA A 135 -0.27 14.90 1.53
N SER A 136 -1.04 15.93 1.19
CA SER A 136 -2.06 16.52 2.06
C SER A 136 -3.24 17.05 1.24
N SER A 137 -4.45 17.03 1.79
CA SER A 137 -5.56 17.79 1.21
C SER A 137 -5.44 19.29 1.53
N VAL A 138 -6.02 20.13 0.68
CA VAL A 138 -6.36 21.51 1.05
C VAL A 138 -7.51 21.44 2.05
N ASN A 139 -7.35 22.12 3.17
CA ASN A 139 -8.34 22.12 4.23
C ASN A 139 -8.32 23.42 5.04
N HIS A 140 -9.45 23.69 5.69
CA HIS A 140 -9.57 24.72 6.72
C HIS A 140 -10.35 24.16 7.92
N THR A 141 -10.20 24.81 9.07
CA THR A 141 -10.98 24.47 10.28
C THR A 141 -12.10 25.49 10.44
N ASP A 142 -13.33 25.02 10.61
CA ASP A 142 -14.48 25.89 10.88
C ASP A 142 -14.48 26.40 12.34
N PRO A 143 -15.35 27.35 12.71
CA PRO A 143 -15.43 27.86 14.09
C PRO A 143 -15.81 26.80 15.14
N SER A 144 -16.35 25.64 14.74
CA SER A 144 -16.67 24.52 15.64
C SER A 144 -15.48 23.61 15.91
N GLY A 145 -14.35 23.81 15.20
CA GLY A 145 -13.17 22.94 15.27
C GLY A 145 -13.21 21.77 14.29
N THR A 146 -14.18 21.72 13.37
CA THR A 146 -14.28 20.68 12.35
C THR A 146 -13.35 20.99 11.18
N ILE A 147 -12.54 20.03 10.75
CA ILE A 147 -11.77 20.16 9.50
C ILE A 147 -12.70 19.95 8.30
N ILE A 148 -12.66 20.90 7.37
CA ILE A 148 -13.34 20.87 6.08
C ILE A 148 -12.28 20.73 4.99
N TYR A 149 -12.43 19.72 4.13
CA TYR A 149 -11.51 19.47 3.01
C TYR A 149 -11.98 20.20 1.76
N ASP A 150 -11.40 21.36 1.48
CA ASP A 150 -11.71 22.16 0.28
C ASP A 150 -11.33 21.43 -1.02
N LYS A 151 -10.21 20.69 -0.98
CA LYS A 151 -9.75 19.87 -2.10
C LYS A 151 -8.94 18.68 -1.60
N LYS A 152 -9.46 17.47 -1.80
CA LYS A 152 -8.74 16.24 -1.43
C LYS A 152 -7.51 16.02 -2.32
N ASN A 153 -6.49 15.41 -1.73
CA ASN A 153 -5.40 14.80 -2.48
C ASN A 153 -5.73 13.33 -2.75
N PHE A 154 -5.55 12.89 -3.99
CA PHE A 154 -5.77 11.52 -4.43
C PHE A 154 -4.49 10.97 -5.06
N ILE A 155 -4.08 9.79 -4.59
CA ILE A 155 -3.04 8.97 -5.21
C ILE A 155 -3.63 7.60 -5.50
N TYR A 156 -3.71 7.20 -6.76
CA TYR A 156 -4.31 5.90 -7.10
C TYR A 156 -3.74 5.21 -8.31
N ASN A 157 -3.92 3.88 -8.35
CA ASN A 157 -3.36 3.02 -9.39
C ASN A 157 -1.86 3.28 -9.62
N SER A 158 -1.14 3.61 -8.55
CA SER A 158 0.23 4.09 -8.62
C SER A 158 1.15 3.19 -7.81
N TYR A 159 2.41 3.10 -8.22
CA TYR A 159 3.32 2.17 -7.60
C TYR A 159 4.78 2.59 -7.63
N ALA A 160 5.55 2.07 -6.68
CA ALA A 160 6.98 2.31 -6.58
C ALA A 160 7.74 1.00 -6.34
N THR A 161 8.83 0.78 -7.08
CA THR A 161 9.72 -0.38 -6.89
C THR A 161 11.16 0.04 -6.58
N CYS A 162 11.41 1.35 -6.48
CA CYS A 162 12.69 1.92 -6.06
C CYS A 162 12.99 1.61 -4.60
N ASN A 163 14.28 1.50 -4.27
CA ASN A 163 14.69 1.48 -2.87
C ASN A 163 14.57 2.88 -2.26
N VAL A 164 14.07 2.97 -1.03
CA VAL A 164 13.88 4.23 -0.32
C VAL A 164 14.72 4.23 0.96
N SER A 165 15.45 5.30 1.20
CA SER A 165 16.18 5.52 2.44
C SER A 165 15.84 6.88 3.06
N GLY A 166 15.33 6.89 4.29
CA GLY A 166 15.01 8.11 5.01
C GLY A 166 15.82 8.29 6.30
N THR A 167 16.44 9.45 6.49
CA THR A 167 17.08 9.85 7.74
C THR A 167 16.20 10.83 8.52
N TRP A 168 16.17 10.74 9.83
CA TRP A 168 15.37 11.57 10.71
C TRP A 168 16.23 12.05 11.86
N ASN A 169 16.25 13.36 12.08
CA ASN A 169 17.18 14.03 13.00
C ASN A 169 16.48 14.60 14.24
N GLY A 170 15.28 14.11 14.59
CA GLY A 170 14.54 14.58 15.76
C GLY A 170 13.30 15.43 15.44
N GLY A 171 12.40 15.56 16.42
CA GLY A 171 11.13 16.29 16.33
C GLY A 171 9.96 15.48 16.92
N TRP A 172 8.80 16.09 17.11
CA TRP A 172 7.59 15.37 17.56
C TRP A 172 6.75 14.84 16.39
N SER A 173 6.98 15.34 15.18
CA SER A 173 6.16 15.06 14.00
C SER A 173 6.60 13.84 13.20
N GLY A 174 7.69 13.17 13.61
CA GLY A 174 8.13 11.86 13.14
C GLY A 174 8.29 11.75 11.62
N GLY A 175 9.52 11.92 11.12
CA GLY A 175 9.81 11.74 9.70
C GLY A 175 9.43 10.32 9.25
N GLY A 176 8.73 10.21 8.12
CA GLY A 176 8.24 8.95 7.59
C GLY A 176 9.00 8.51 6.34
N ALA A 177 9.61 7.32 6.35
CA ALA A 177 10.12 6.67 5.15
C ALA A 177 9.10 5.62 4.68
N GLY A 178 8.56 5.78 3.47
CA GLY A 178 7.65 4.81 2.86
C GLY A 178 8.03 4.47 1.43
N GLY A 179 7.79 3.23 0.99
CA GLY A 179 8.15 2.83 -0.37
C GLY A 179 7.45 3.65 -1.46
N LEU A 180 6.17 3.99 -1.26
CA LEU A 180 5.41 4.86 -2.17
C LEU A 180 5.40 6.32 -1.70
N ILE A 181 5.11 6.55 -0.41
CA ILE A 181 4.97 7.90 0.14
C ILE A 181 5.62 8.03 1.52
N GLY A 182 6.26 9.17 1.81
CA GLY A 182 6.77 9.43 3.17
C GLY A 182 5.65 9.69 4.18
N ALA A 183 4.75 10.63 3.87
CA ALA A 183 3.60 10.98 4.73
C ALA A 183 2.30 11.20 3.95
N ASN A 184 1.23 10.51 4.35
CA ASN A 184 -0.13 10.73 3.87
C ASN A 184 -0.95 11.43 4.97
N MET A 185 -1.47 12.64 4.71
CA MET A 185 -2.01 13.51 5.76
C MET A 185 -3.31 14.23 5.40
N TYR A 186 -4.03 14.69 6.42
CA TYR A 186 -5.17 15.61 6.30
C TYR A 186 -6.18 15.16 5.24
N GLY A 187 -6.82 14.02 5.45
CA GLY A 187 -7.86 13.51 4.54
C GLY A 187 -7.35 13.09 3.15
N SER A 188 -6.03 13.06 2.93
CA SER A 188 -5.42 12.55 1.69
C SER A 188 -5.69 11.05 1.54
N GLU A 189 -5.96 10.61 0.31
CA GLU A 189 -6.40 9.26 0.00
C GLU A 189 -5.42 8.54 -0.93
N ILE A 190 -5.01 7.35 -0.52
CA ILE A 190 -4.23 6.42 -1.34
C ILE A 190 -5.07 5.17 -1.58
N HIS A 191 -5.26 4.79 -2.84
CA HIS A 191 -5.97 3.56 -3.15
C HIS A 191 -5.45 2.81 -4.37
N ASN A 192 -5.64 1.48 -4.42
CA ASN A 192 -5.19 0.62 -5.52
C ASN A 192 -3.69 0.80 -5.84
N SER A 193 -2.87 0.99 -4.82
CA SER A 193 -1.47 1.39 -4.99
C SER A 193 -0.53 0.45 -4.25
N HIS A 194 0.73 0.38 -4.68
CA HIS A 194 1.66 -0.57 -4.06
C HIS A 194 3.13 -0.16 -4.08
N ALA A 195 3.90 -0.77 -3.18
CA ALA A 195 5.35 -0.61 -3.13
C ALA A 195 6.08 -1.94 -2.97
N THR A 196 7.18 -2.14 -3.70
CA THR A 196 7.94 -3.41 -3.65
C THR A 196 9.43 -3.26 -3.42
N GLY A 197 9.98 -2.04 -3.49
CA GLY A 197 11.39 -1.79 -3.18
C GLY A 197 11.66 -1.86 -1.68
N ASN A 198 12.91 -2.09 -1.29
CA ASN A 198 13.28 -2.17 0.13
C ASN A 198 13.36 -0.77 0.75
N ILE A 199 13.05 -0.69 2.05
CA ILE A 199 12.98 0.56 2.79
C ILE A 199 13.93 0.49 3.97
N SER A 200 14.81 1.48 4.07
CA SER A 200 15.63 1.72 5.24
C SER A 200 15.32 3.08 5.86
N GLY A 201 15.21 3.15 7.18
CA GLY A 201 15.06 4.46 7.83
C GLY A 201 15.20 4.44 9.34
N ASN A 202 15.10 5.62 9.95
CA ASN A 202 15.29 5.78 11.40
C ASN A 202 14.22 6.69 12.06
N GLY A 203 13.12 6.96 11.37
CA GLY A 203 11.91 7.59 11.91
C GLY A 203 10.76 6.57 11.99
N HIS A 204 9.63 6.88 11.35
CA HIS A 204 8.57 5.93 11.06
C HIS A 204 8.83 5.27 9.71
N VAL A 205 8.91 3.94 9.66
CA VAL A 205 9.31 3.22 8.45
C VAL A 205 8.21 2.25 8.04
N GLY A 206 7.65 2.46 6.86
CA GLY A 206 6.59 1.62 6.29
C GLY A 206 6.91 1.09 4.91
N GLY A 207 6.39 -0.09 4.56
CA GLY A 207 6.58 -0.62 3.22
C GLY A 207 5.96 0.22 2.11
N LEU A 208 4.76 0.77 2.36
CA LEU A 208 4.04 1.66 1.44
C LEU A 208 4.15 3.12 1.89
N ALA A 209 3.83 3.39 3.15
CA ALA A 209 3.75 4.74 3.71
C ALA A 209 4.54 4.85 5.01
N GLY A 210 5.37 5.88 5.16
CA GLY A 210 6.01 6.15 6.46
C GLY A 210 4.98 6.49 7.52
N THR A 211 4.08 7.43 7.23
CA THR A 211 2.94 7.79 8.09
C THR A 211 1.63 7.90 7.33
N ASN A 212 0.53 7.55 8.00
CA ASN A 212 -0.84 7.78 7.56
C ASN A 212 -1.63 8.42 8.70
N ARG A 213 -1.86 9.74 8.63
CA ARG A 213 -2.37 10.50 9.78
C ARG A 213 -3.38 11.60 9.46
N LEU A 214 -4.13 12.04 10.46
CA LEU A 214 -5.06 13.19 10.37
C LEU A 214 -6.20 12.92 9.38
N ASN A 215 -7.00 11.89 9.68
CA ASN A 215 -8.09 11.35 8.85
C ASN A 215 -7.65 10.90 7.44
N ALA A 216 -6.37 10.60 7.25
CA ALA A 216 -5.88 10.12 5.97
C ALA A 216 -6.28 8.64 5.76
N THR A 217 -6.46 8.25 4.51
CA THR A 217 -7.00 6.94 4.16
C THR A 217 -6.07 6.18 3.22
N ILE A 218 -5.81 4.92 3.53
CA ILE A 218 -5.14 3.96 2.64
C ILE A 218 -6.09 2.78 2.43
N THR A 219 -6.47 2.49 1.19
CA THR A 219 -7.30 1.34 0.86
C THR A 219 -6.74 0.51 -0.30
N ASN A 220 -7.09 -0.77 -0.37
CA ASN A 220 -6.80 -1.60 -1.54
C ASN A 220 -5.33 -1.54 -1.98
N SER A 221 -4.41 -1.46 -1.01
CA SER A 221 -3.00 -1.20 -1.27
C SER A 221 -2.12 -2.24 -0.60
N TYR A 222 -0.89 -2.42 -1.10
CA TYR A 222 0.01 -3.42 -0.53
C TYR A 222 1.48 -3.04 -0.59
N ALA A 223 2.27 -3.69 0.26
CA ALA A 223 3.72 -3.60 0.19
C ALA A 223 4.39 -4.97 0.33
N THR A 224 5.45 -5.18 -0.45
CA THR A 224 6.22 -6.43 -0.44
C THR A 224 7.71 -6.25 -0.16
N GLY A 225 8.19 -5.01 -0.14
CA GLY A 225 9.58 -4.69 0.16
C GLY A 225 9.91 -4.88 1.64
N ASN A 226 11.15 -5.29 1.94
CA ASN A 226 11.57 -5.45 3.33
C ASN A 226 11.77 -4.09 3.99
N VAL A 227 11.41 -4.00 5.27
CA VAL A 227 11.52 -2.80 6.10
C VAL A 227 12.63 -3.03 7.13
N THR A 228 13.64 -2.17 7.11
CA THR A 228 14.76 -2.20 8.08
C THR A 228 14.87 -0.85 8.77
N SER A 229 14.68 -0.83 10.09
CA SER A 229 14.88 0.38 10.89
C SER A 229 16.22 0.39 11.62
N SER A 230 16.83 1.57 11.64
CA SER A 230 18.06 1.88 12.37
C SER A 230 17.82 1.89 13.89
N PRO A 231 18.86 1.75 14.75
CA PRO A 231 18.72 1.73 16.22
C PRO A 231 18.12 2.98 16.87
N ILE A 232 17.82 4.03 16.12
CA ILE A 232 17.10 5.22 16.60
C ILE A 232 15.68 5.36 16.00
N GLY A 233 15.21 4.34 15.27
CA GLY A 233 13.85 4.26 14.73
C GLY A 233 12.77 4.23 15.81
N TYR A 234 11.55 4.63 15.46
CA TYR A 234 10.40 4.67 16.39
C TYR A 234 9.37 3.59 16.06
N TRP A 235 8.77 3.64 14.86
CA TRP A 235 7.68 2.72 14.51
C TRP A 235 7.99 2.09 13.17
N SER A 236 7.91 0.76 13.08
CA SER A 236 8.10 0.06 11.81
C SER A 236 6.94 -0.86 11.51
N GLY A 237 6.37 -0.71 10.32
CA GLY A 237 5.30 -1.57 9.82
C GLY A 237 5.61 -2.09 8.42
N GLY A 238 5.21 -3.32 8.11
CA GLY A 238 5.38 -3.86 6.76
C GLY A 238 4.61 -3.09 5.69
N LEU A 239 3.55 -2.35 6.05
CA LEU A 239 2.79 -1.46 5.16
C LEU A 239 2.90 0.00 5.57
N VAL A 240 2.59 0.33 6.83
CA VAL A 240 2.55 1.70 7.34
C VAL A 240 3.45 1.80 8.57
N GLY A 241 4.38 2.75 8.61
CA GLY A 241 5.21 2.95 9.80
C GLY A 241 4.35 3.36 10.99
N SER A 242 3.61 4.46 10.84
CA SER A 242 2.71 4.99 11.87
C SER A 242 1.33 5.38 11.36
N HIS A 243 0.29 4.98 12.08
CA HIS A 243 -1.12 5.19 11.75
C HIS A 243 -1.86 5.94 12.85
N GLU A 244 -2.25 7.19 12.59
CA GLU A 244 -2.62 8.12 13.67
C GLU A 244 -3.82 9.03 13.38
N TYR A 245 -4.42 9.60 14.43
CA TYR A 245 -5.34 10.73 14.38
C TYR A 245 -6.56 10.55 13.45
N GLY A 246 -7.37 9.53 13.71
CA GLY A 246 -8.63 9.28 12.99
C GLY A 246 -8.48 8.65 11.62
N SER A 247 -7.30 8.08 11.32
CA SER A 247 -6.99 7.57 10.00
C SER A 247 -7.57 6.18 9.74
N ILE A 248 -7.70 5.82 8.46
CA ILE A 248 -8.25 4.54 8.03
C ILE A 248 -7.21 3.77 7.20
N LEU A 249 -7.04 2.50 7.53
CA LEU A 249 -6.31 1.51 6.75
C LEU A 249 -7.21 0.30 6.46
N GLU A 250 -7.56 0.08 5.20
CA GLU A 250 -8.56 -0.94 4.85
C GLU A 250 -8.18 -1.78 3.63
N ASN A 251 -8.59 -3.06 3.60
CA ASN A 251 -8.47 -3.95 2.43
C ASN A 251 -7.02 -3.97 1.89
N SER A 252 -6.05 -4.04 2.79
CA SER A 252 -4.64 -3.82 2.45
C SER A 252 -3.73 -4.83 3.14
N PHE A 253 -2.53 -5.07 2.60
CA PHE A 253 -1.66 -6.10 3.15
C PHE A 253 -0.16 -5.84 2.99
N ALA A 254 0.62 -6.51 3.83
CA ALA A 254 2.08 -6.52 3.73
C ALA A 254 2.65 -7.93 3.71
N THR A 255 3.68 -8.15 2.88
CA THR A 255 4.40 -9.42 2.83
C THR A 255 5.91 -9.28 3.07
N GLY A 256 6.43 -8.05 3.09
CA GLY A 256 7.84 -7.77 3.37
C GLY A 256 8.19 -8.03 4.84
N ASN A 257 9.41 -8.49 5.10
CA ASN A 257 9.88 -8.71 6.46
C ASN A 257 10.18 -7.37 7.14
N VAL A 258 9.94 -7.31 8.45
CA VAL A 258 10.22 -6.15 9.29
C VAL A 258 11.36 -6.48 10.25
N SER A 259 12.45 -5.74 10.17
CA SER A 259 13.58 -5.80 11.11
C SER A 259 13.69 -4.46 11.84
N HIS A 260 13.37 -4.44 13.13
CA HIS A 260 13.38 -3.21 13.93
C HIS A 260 14.32 -3.30 15.12
N THR A 261 15.27 -2.37 15.20
CA THR A 261 16.26 -2.34 16.29
C THR A 261 16.22 -1.06 17.12
N GLY A 262 15.29 -0.15 16.80
CA GLY A 262 15.13 1.16 17.45
C GLY A 262 14.30 1.14 18.74
N ALA A 263 13.81 2.31 19.12
CA ALA A 263 12.80 2.49 20.15
C ALA A 263 11.38 2.22 19.59
N GLY A 264 10.34 2.27 20.43
CA GLY A 264 8.93 2.19 20.00
C GLY A 264 8.43 0.76 19.80
N ALA A 265 7.92 0.40 18.62
CA ALA A 265 7.25 -0.89 18.36
C ALA A 265 7.30 -1.29 16.87
N ALA A 266 7.10 -2.59 16.61
CA ALA A 266 7.13 -3.18 15.27
C ALA A 266 5.91 -4.06 14.99
N GLY A 267 5.31 -3.92 13.81
CA GLY A 267 4.22 -4.78 13.36
C GLY A 267 4.39 -5.27 11.94
N GLY A 268 3.86 -6.46 11.63
CA GLY A 268 3.92 -7.00 10.26
C GLY A 268 3.14 -6.15 9.25
N LEU A 269 2.13 -5.39 9.69
CA LEU A 269 1.38 -4.43 8.88
C LEU A 269 1.71 -2.99 9.31
N THR A 270 1.54 -2.67 10.59
CA THR A 270 1.69 -1.30 11.11
C THR A 270 2.55 -1.26 12.36
N GLY A 271 3.48 -0.31 12.47
CA GLY A 271 4.27 -0.13 13.70
C GLY A 271 3.39 0.25 14.90
N ASP A 272 2.56 1.26 14.71
CA ASP A 272 1.63 1.74 15.74
C ASP A 272 0.30 2.22 15.16
N ASN A 273 -0.76 2.06 15.96
CA ASN A 273 -2.13 2.48 15.70
C ASN A 273 -2.60 3.30 16.91
N LEU A 274 -2.24 4.59 16.94
CA LEU A 274 -2.25 5.42 18.16
C LEU A 274 -2.84 6.81 17.91
N PHE A 275 -3.12 7.50 19.02
CA PHE A 275 -3.58 8.89 19.07
C PHE A 275 -4.93 9.18 18.40
N ILE A 276 -5.84 9.77 19.17
CA ILE A 276 -7.10 10.33 18.66
C ILE A 276 -6.91 11.82 18.41
N TRP A 277 -7.52 12.30 17.33
CA TRP A 277 -7.68 13.73 17.09
C TRP A 277 -9.16 14.02 16.83
N ASN A 278 -9.70 15.05 17.48
CA ASN A 278 -11.08 15.48 17.33
C ASN A 278 -12.15 14.37 17.51
N GLY A 279 -11.91 13.44 18.44
CA GLY A 279 -12.80 12.30 18.70
C GLY A 279 -12.83 11.23 17.59
N ALA A 280 -12.01 11.35 16.55
CA ALA A 280 -11.93 10.39 15.45
C ALA A 280 -11.05 9.18 15.82
N THR A 281 -11.60 7.97 15.58
CA THR A 281 -10.97 6.69 15.88
C THR A 281 -10.09 6.21 14.72
N ASN A 282 -8.89 5.71 15.02
CA ASN A 282 -8.09 5.00 14.03
C ASN A 282 -8.65 3.59 13.77
N ILE A 283 -8.69 3.20 12.49
CA ILE A 283 -9.31 1.93 12.08
C ILE A 283 -8.37 1.17 11.16
N ILE A 284 -8.03 -0.05 11.57
CA ILE A 284 -7.42 -1.07 10.71
C ILE A 284 -8.47 -2.16 10.47
N ARG A 285 -8.92 -2.32 9.23
CA ARG A 285 -9.97 -3.27 8.87
C ARG A 285 -9.62 -4.09 7.64
N ASN A 286 -10.00 -5.37 7.62
CA ASN A 286 -9.82 -6.22 6.45
C ASN A 286 -8.36 -6.24 5.95
N CYS A 287 -7.39 -6.33 6.86
CA CYS A 287 -5.98 -6.27 6.51
C CYS A 287 -5.24 -7.55 6.91
N TYR A 288 -4.10 -7.80 6.27
CA TYR A 288 -3.26 -8.92 6.69
C TYR A 288 -1.76 -8.70 6.52
N ALA A 289 -0.99 -9.46 7.31
CA ALA A 289 0.47 -9.48 7.23
C ALA A 289 1.02 -10.91 7.14
N THR A 290 1.96 -11.12 6.23
CA THR A 290 2.64 -12.42 6.05
C THR A 290 4.15 -12.35 6.24
N GLY A 291 4.73 -11.15 6.31
CA GLY A 291 6.15 -10.96 6.55
C GLY A 291 6.55 -11.26 8.00
N ASN A 292 7.77 -11.77 8.20
CA ASN A 292 8.29 -12.01 9.53
C ASN A 292 8.64 -10.69 10.22
N VAL A 293 8.46 -10.64 11.53
CA VAL A 293 8.82 -9.50 12.39
C VAL A 293 9.93 -9.93 13.33
N ASN A 294 11.09 -9.29 13.21
CA ASN A 294 12.23 -9.44 14.10
C ASN A 294 12.54 -8.11 14.78
N ALA A 295 12.42 -8.06 16.11
CA ALA A 295 12.49 -6.80 16.85
C ALA A 295 13.24 -6.90 18.19
N ASN A 296 13.51 -5.76 18.82
CA ASN A 296 13.94 -5.65 20.22
C ASN A 296 12.97 -4.83 21.09
N VAL A 297 11.77 -4.59 20.56
CA VAL A 297 10.68 -3.76 21.09
C VAL A 297 9.37 -4.55 21.12
N PRO A 298 8.27 -4.03 21.70
CA PRO A 298 6.95 -4.62 21.51
C PRO A 298 6.68 -4.96 20.04
N ALA A 299 6.29 -6.21 19.80
CA ALA A 299 6.19 -6.76 18.45
C ALA A 299 4.89 -7.54 18.25
N GLY A 300 4.14 -7.19 17.21
CA GLY A 300 2.93 -7.90 16.81
C GLY A 300 3.03 -8.46 15.41
N GLY A 301 2.39 -9.61 15.16
CA GLY A 301 2.29 -10.14 13.79
C GLY A 301 1.56 -9.21 12.84
N LEU A 302 0.63 -8.38 13.34
CA LEU A 302 -0.10 -7.37 12.58
C LEU A 302 0.33 -5.94 12.99
N VAL A 303 0.19 -5.59 14.27
CA VAL A 303 0.42 -4.22 14.76
C VAL A 303 1.39 -4.22 15.95
N GLY A 304 2.38 -3.34 15.99
CA GLY A 304 3.29 -3.25 17.14
C GLY A 304 2.57 -2.76 18.40
N GLN A 305 1.88 -1.62 18.30
CA GLN A 305 1.09 -1.05 19.39
C GLN A 305 -0.29 -0.59 18.93
N ASN A 306 -1.34 -0.92 19.67
CA ASN A 306 -2.71 -0.47 19.43
C ASN A 306 -3.24 0.24 20.67
N ASP A 307 -3.65 1.51 20.55
CA ASP A 307 -3.96 2.33 21.73
C ASP A 307 -4.91 3.49 21.42
N SER A 308 -5.23 4.30 22.43
CA SER A 308 -6.01 5.52 22.29
C SER A 308 -7.32 5.28 21.51
N GLY A 309 -8.14 4.33 21.95
CA GLY A 309 -9.43 4.07 21.30
C GLY A 309 -9.37 3.42 19.91
N ALA A 310 -8.18 3.06 19.41
CA ALA A 310 -8.03 2.50 18.08
C ALA A 310 -8.63 1.08 17.95
N ILE A 311 -9.12 0.78 16.75
CA ILE A 311 -9.84 -0.46 16.43
C ILE A 311 -9.08 -1.25 15.37
N ILE A 312 -8.89 -2.54 15.65
CA ILE A 312 -8.43 -3.54 14.68
C ILE A 312 -9.54 -4.55 14.49
N GLU A 313 -9.97 -4.78 13.24
CA GLU A 313 -11.01 -5.77 12.96
C GLU A 313 -10.85 -6.54 11.65
N ASN A 314 -11.43 -7.74 11.61
CA ASN A 314 -11.48 -8.62 10.43
C ASN A 314 -10.11 -8.77 9.77
N SER A 315 -9.06 -8.91 10.58
CA SER A 315 -7.68 -8.89 10.11
C SER A 315 -6.91 -10.11 10.60
N TYR A 316 -5.82 -10.46 9.90
CA TYR A 316 -5.03 -11.62 10.29
C TYR A 316 -3.52 -11.50 10.07
N ALA A 317 -2.74 -12.27 10.82
CA ALA A 317 -1.30 -12.35 10.65
C ALA A 317 -0.78 -13.79 10.64
N ILE A 318 0.24 -14.06 9.82
CA ILE A 318 0.85 -15.39 9.69
C ILE A 318 2.38 -15.39 9.72
N GLY A 319 3.04 -14.23 9.70
CA GLY A 319 4.49 -14.15 9.78
C GLY A 319 5.03 -14.54 11.16
N GLN A 320 6.25 -15.10 11.20
CA GLN A 320 6.93 -15.39 12.46
C GLN A 320 7.21 -14.08 13.22
N VAL A 321 6.94 -14.06 14.53
CA VAL A 321 7.21 -12.89 15.38
C VAL A 321 8.27 -13.26 16.41
N THR A 322 9.41 -12.57 16.36
CA THR A 322 10.52 -12.74 17.31
C THR A 322 10.90 -11.38 17.88
N SER A 323 10.96 -11.27 19.21
CA SER A 323 11.49 -10.07 19.87
C SER A 323 12.22 -10.40 21.16
N THR A 324 13.21 -9.58 21.52
CA THR A 324 13.84 -9.63 22.85
C THR A 324 13.00 -8.93 23.92
N HIS A 325 11.97 -8.18 23.52
CA HIS A 325 11.02 -7.56 24.45
C HIS A 325 9.96 -8.60 24.89
N PRO A 326 9.45 -8.56 26.14
CA PRO A 326 8.45 -9.52 26.60
C PRO A 326 7.07 -9.39 25.92
N TRP A 327 6.79 -8.25 25.29
CA TRP A 327 5.49 -7.99 24.66
C TRP A 327 5.51 -8.44 23.21
N VAL A 328 5.27 -9.73 23.01
CA VAL A 328 5.18 -10.36 21.69
C VAL A 328 3.81 -11.00 21.53
N GLY A 329 3.08 -10.61 20.49
CA GLY A 329 1.74 -11.15 20.22
C GLY A 329 1.56 -11.58 18.77
N GLY A 330 0.65 -12.53 18.56
CA GLY A 330 0.30 -13.02 17.22
C GLY A 330 -0.38 -11.97 16.35
N LEU A 331 -1.14 -11.05 16.96
CA LEU A 331 -1.72 -9.89 16.29
C LEU A 331 -1.04 -8.60 16.73
N VAL A 332 -0.97 -8.34 18.03
CA VAL A 332 -0.53 -7.05 18.57
C VAL A 332 0.61 -7.20 19.58
N GLY A 333 1.63 -6.34 19.54
CA GLY A 333 2.65 -6.33 20.60
C GLY A 333 2.06 -5.88 21.94
N ALA A 334 1.56 -4.65 21.98
CA ALA A 334 0.89 -4.08 23.15
C ALA A 334 -0.47 -3.45 22.79
N ASN A 335 -1.53 -3.82 23.53
CA ASN A 335 -2.87 -3.28 23.37
C ASN A 335 -3.30 -2.45 24.60
N SER A 336 -3.62 -1.18 24.39
CA SER A 336 -4.00 -0.18 25.43
C SER A 336 -2.96 -0.01 26.53
N TRP A 337 -1.69 0.13 26.16
CA TRP A 337 -0.61 0.31 27.14
C TRP A 337 -0.56 1.74 27.69
N TRP A 338 -0.67 2.74 26.82
CA TRP A 338 -0.59 4.16 27.14
C TRP A 338 -1.94 4.73 27.60
N SER A 339 -3.05 4.31 26.99
CA SER A 339 -4.42 4.69 27.37
C SER A 339 -5.24 3.44 27.77
N PRO A 340 -5.10 2.98 29.03
CA PRO A 340 -5.80 1.81 29.57
C PRO A 340 -7.29 1.72 29.21
N GLY A 341 -7.74 0.54 28.77
CA GLY A 341 -9.15 0.22 28.53
C GLY A 341 -9.77 0.82 27.27
N THR A 342 -9.00 1.48 26.41
CA THR A 342 -9.57 2.24 25.29
C THR A 342 -9.56 1.48 23.96
N ALA A 343 -8.51 0.72 23.66
CA ALA A 343 -8.31 0.12 22.34
C ALA A 343 -8.93 -1.28 22.22
N THR A 344 -9.42 -1.59 21.01
CA THR A 344 -10.19 -2.80 20.74
C THR A 344 -9.59 -3.61 19.60
N ILE A 345 -9.53 -4.93 19.78
CA ILE A 345 -9.23 -5.91 18.73
C ILE A 345 -10.42 -6.85 18.63
N GLN A 346 -10.99 -6.99 17.43
CA GLN A 346 -12.15 -7.85 17.25
C GLN A 346 -12.11 -8.69 15.97
N ASN A 347 -12.77 -9.86 16.01
CA ASN A 347 -12.98 -10.73 14.84
C ASN A 347 -11.70 -11.01 14.05
N SER A 348 -10.56 -11.19 14.74
CA SER A 348 -9.24 -11.25 14.11
C SER A 348 -8.48 -12.49 14.55
N PHE A 349 -7.68 -13.05 13.64
CA PHE A 349 -7.08 -14.37 13.81
C PHE A 349 -5.59 -14.35 13.47
N TRP A 350 -4.81 -15.23 14.07
CA TRP A 350 -3.42 -15.41 13.68
C TRP A 350 -3.07 -16.89 13.62
N ASP A 351 -2.13 -17.21 12.75
CA ASP A 351 -1.59 -18.57 12.64
C ASP A 351 -0.57 -18.79 13.75
N GLN A 352 -0.96 -19.50 14.81
CA GLN A 352 -0.08 -19.78 15.95
C GLN A 352 1.09 -20.70 15.59
N THR A 353 0.93 -21.53 14.55
CA THR A 353 1.95 -22.48 14.11
C THR A 353 3.09 -21.75 13.40
N THR A 354 2.77 -20.77 12.55
CA THR A 354 3.78 -20.00 11.81
C THR A 354 4.28 -18.77 12.58
N SER A 355 3.40 -18.09 13.33
CA SER A 355 3.80 -16.93 14.14
C SER A 355 4.67 -17.30 15.35
N GLY A 356 4.49 -18.51 15.88
CA GLY A 356 5.07 -18.94 17.15
C GLY A 356 4.40 -18.34 18.39
N GLN A 357 3.27 -17.65 18.22
CA GLN A 357 2.62 -16.90 19.31
C GLN A 357 1.27 -17.52 19.70
N ALA A 358 1.08 -17.79 20.99
CA ALA A 358 -0.15 -18.36 21.53
C ALA A 358 -1.23 -17.32 21.85
N ASN A 359 -0.85 -16.06 22.08
CA ASN A 359 -1.73 -14.98 22.51
C ASN A 359 -1.91 -13.93 21.40
N ALA A 360 -3.09 -13.31 21.36
CA ALA A 360 -3.37 -12.22 20.42
C ALA A 360 -2.44 -11.03 20.67
N ALA A 361 -2.27 -10.68 21.95
CA ALA A 361 -1.45 -9.57 22.39
C ALA A 361 -0.37 -10.01 23.38
N GLY A 362 0.84 -9.47 23.26
CA GLY A 362 1.91 -9.70 24.22
C GLY A 362 1.69 -8.96 25.55
N PHE A 363 1.08 -7.79 25.49
CA PHE A 363 0.50 -7.06 26.63
C PHE A 363 -0.92 -6.64 26.28
N ASN A 364 -1.87 -6.83 27.20
CA ASN A 364 -3.24 -6.39 26.99
C ASN A 364 -3.84 -5.72 28.23
N ASN A 365 -4.29 -4.48 28.04
CA ASN A 365 -5.15 -3.76 28.97
C ASN A 365 -6.34 -3.11 28.22
N GLY A 366 -6.68 -3.64 27.05
CA GLY A 366 -7.82 -3.23 26.23
C GLY A 366 -8.80 -4.38 26.02
N THR A 367 -9.72 -4.19 25.09
CA THR A 367 -10.75 -5.18 24.76
C THR A 367 -10.29 -6.08 23.62
N ILE A 368 -10.40 -7.39 23.81
CA ILE A 368 -10.19 -8.39 22.76
C ILE A 368 -11.44 -9.26 22.68
N THR A 369 -12.13 -9.26 21.54
CA THR A 369 -13.42 -9.95 21.37
C THR A 369 -13.43 -10.80 20.11
N ASN A 370 -13.85 -12.06 20.20
CA ASN A 370 -13.89 -12.98 19.05
C ASN A 370 -12.55 -13.09 18.29
N CYS A 371 -11.43 -13.05 19.04
CA CYS A 371 -10.10 -13.29 18.52
C CYS A 371 -9.59 -14.61 19.08
N SER A 372 -8.95 -15.43 18.25
CA SER A 372 -8.38 -16.70 18.71
C SER A 372 -7.18 -17.11 17.87
N ALA A 373 -6.24 -17.81 18.52
CA ALA A 373 -5.14 -18.49 17.87
C ALA A 373 -5.71 -19.61 17.00
N LYS A 374 -5.22 -19.75 15.76
CA LYS A 374 -5.61 -20.80 14.84
C LYS A 374 -4.37 -21.53 14.35
N THR A 375 -4.46 -22.84 14.16
CA THR A 375 -3.46 -23.60 13.41
C THR A 375 -3.49 -23.20 11.94
N THR A 376 -2.44 -23.53 11.20
CA THR A 376 -2.40 -23.35 9.74
C THR A 376 -3.57 -24.02 9.00
N ALA A 377 -4.03 -25.18 9.47
CA ALA A 377 -5.17 -25.85 8.86
C ALA A 377 -6.47 -25.05 9.11
N GLU A 378 -6.71 -24.60 10.35
CA GLU A 378 -7.90 -23.81 10.69
C GLU A 378 -7.92 -22.44 10.01
N MET A 379 -6.76 -21.80 9.85
CA MET A 379 -6.63 -20.56 9.10
C MET A 379 -6.99 -20.68 7.61
N LYS A 380 -7.13 -21.91 7.10
CA LYS A 380 -7.55 -22.20 5.73
C LYS A 380 -9.01 -22.67 5.65
N THR A 381 -9.72 -22.72 6.78
CA THR A 381 -11.09 -23.24 6.86
C THR A 381 -12.11 -22.10 6.77
N LEU A 382 -12.95 -22.10 5.74
CA LEU A 382 -13.97 -21.07 5.48
C LEU A 382 -14.92 -20.86 6.66
N SER A 383 -15.37 -21.95 7.30
CA SER A 383 -16.36 -21.90 8.38
C SER A 383 -15.88 -21.12 9.61
N ILE A 384 -14.56 -21.06 9.84
CA ILE A 384 -13.96 -20.25 10.91
C ILE A 384 -14.26 -18.77 10.69
N PHE A 385 -14.04 -18.29 9.47
CA PHE A 385 -14.21 -16.88 9.13
C PHE A 385 -15.68 -16.51 8.96
N THR A 386 -16.51 -17.36 8.33
CA THR A 386 -17.95 -17.09 8.23
C THR A 386 -18.63 -17.13 9.60
N GLY A 387 -18.21 -18.04 10.48
CA GLY A 387 -18.72 -18.12 11.86
C GLY A 387 -18.34 -16.90 12.71
N ALA A 388 -17.24 -16.23 12.36
CA ALA A 388 -16.81 -14.97 12.95
C ALA A 388 -17.45 -13.72 12.31
N GLY A 389 -18.33 -13.89 11.32
CA GLY A 389 -19.02 -12.80 10.65
C GLY A 389 -18.20 -12.05 9.59
N TRP A 390 -17.08 -12.63 9.10
CA TRP A 390 -16.30 -12.01 8.02
C TRP A 390 -17.13 -11.90 6.74
N ASP A 391 -16.91 -10.83 5.99
CA ASP A 391 -17.44 -10.68 4.64
C ASP A 391 -16.64 -11.54 3.64
N ILE A 392 -16.80 -12.87 3.74
CA ILE A 392 -15.95 -13.88 3.09
C ILE A 392 -16.78 -14.94 2.37
N ASP A 393 -16.23 -15.51 1.28
CA ASP A 393 -16.87 -16.60 0.55
C ASP A 393 -15.90 -17.64 -0.04
N GLY A 394 -16.43 -18.87 -0.09
CA GLY A 394 -15.98 -20.03 -0.85
C GLY A 394 -16.25 -19.96 -2.36
N GLN A 395 -16.97 -18.95 -2.85
CA GLN A 395 -17.33 -18.77 -4.26
C GLN A 395 -16.72 -17.51 -4.91
N GLY A 396 -16.64 -17.55 -6.25
CA GLY A 396 -16.34 -16.38 -7.09
C GLY A 396 -17.58 -15.51 -7.31
N GLY A 397 -17.38 -14.26 -7.74
CA GLY A 397 -18.48 -13.39 -8.19
C GLY A 397 -19.49 -12.92 -7.13
N THR A 398 -19.25 -13.13 -5.83
CA THR A 398 -20.22 -12.81 -4.77
C THR A 398 -20.12 -11.39 -4.22
N GLY A 399 -19.12 -10.63 -4.65
CA GLY A 399 -18.89 -9.25 -4.19
C GLY A 399 -18.35 -9.13 -2.76
N LYS A 400 -18.18 -10.25 -2.04
CA LYS A 400 -17.60 -10.30 -0.69
C LYS A 400 -16.16 -9.80 -0.67
N VAL A 401 -15.77 -9.06 0.37
CA VAL A 401 -14.40 -8.52 0.52
C VAL A 401 -13.34 -9.62 0.41
N TRP A 402 -13.59 -10.75 1.06
CA TRP A 402 -12.66 -11.86 1.15
C TRP A 402 -13.08 -13.06 0.28
N ARG A 403 -12.07 -13.78 -0.20
CA ARG A 403 -12.18 -15.08 -0.88
C ARG A 403 -11.34 -16.09 -0.13
N ILE A 404 -11.85 -17.30 0.11
CA ILE A 404 -11.02 -18.39 0.62
C ILE A 404 -11.30 -19.68 -0.15
N TYR A 405 -10.24 -20.30 -0.66
CA TYR A 405 -10.33 -21.64 -1.21
C TYR A 405 -10.23 -22.61 -0.04
N ASP A 406 -11.39 -23.09 0.40
CA ASP A 406 -11.54 -23.86 1.64
C ASP A 406 -10.57 -25.04 1.73
N GLY A 407 -9.83 -25.12 2.84
CA GLY A 407 -8.76 -26.08 3.08
C GLY A 407 -7.49 -25.89 2.25
N LYS A 408 -7.38 -24.83 1.44
CA LYS A 408 -6.26 -24.62 0.49
C LYS A 408 -5.49 -23.32 0.75
N THR A 409 -6.19 -22.20 0.86
CA THR A 409 -5.56 -20.87 1.02
C THR A 409 -5.95 -20.24 2.34
N TYR A 410 -5.12 -19.32 2.84
CA TYR A 410 -5.58 -18.30 3.77
C TYR A 410 -6.65 -17.41 3.08
N PRO A 411 -7.43 -16.60 3.83
CA PRO A 411 -8.29 -15.59 3.22
C PRO A 411 -7.50 -14.66 2.30
N LEU A 412 -8.03 -14.41 1.10
CA LEU A 412 -7.44 -13.53 0.10
C LEU A 412 -8.36 -12.34 -0.11
N LEU A 413 -7.78 -11.13 -0.12
CA LEU A 413 -8.53 -9.93 -0.46
C LEU A 413 -8.92 -9.98 -1.94
N ARG A 414 -10.23 -9.90 -2.20
CA ARG A 414 -10.79 -10.11 -3.54
C ARG A 414 -10.32 -9.08 -4.56
N ASN A 415 -10.09 -7.84 -4.12
CA ASN A 415 -9.64 -6.75 -4.98
C ASN A 415 -8.29 -7.02 -5.66
N PHE A 416 -7.47 -7.94 -5.12
CA PHE A 416 -6.18 -8.33 -5.70
C PHE A 416 -6.21 -9.62 -6.49
N LEU A 417 -7.37 -10.27 -6.59
CA LEU A 417 -7.51 -11.48 -7.39
C LEU A 417 -7.68 -11.11 -8.86
N THR A 418 -6.90 -11.76 -9.72
CA THR A 418 -7.05 -11.63 -11.16
C THR A 418 -8.31 -12.37 -11.64
N PRO A 419 -9.21 -11.69 -12.38
CA PRO A 419 -10.31 -12.37 -13.04
C PRO A 419 -9.76 -13.39 -14.06
N PHE A 420 -10.26 -14.62 -14.01
CA PHE A 420 -9.96 -15.63 -15.03
C PHE A 420 -11.10 -15.62 -16.04
N THR A 421 -10.87 -15.34 -17.32
CA THR A 421 -11.93 -15.36 -18.34
C THR A 421 -11.74 -16.55 -19.25
N ILE A 422 -12.75 -17.41 -19.35
CA ILE A 422 -12.76 -18.51 -20.32
C ILE A 422 -13.48 -17.99 -21.57
N LYS A 423 -12.80 -18.04 -22.72
CA LYS A 423 -13.40 -17.78 -24.02
C LYS A 423 -13.73 -19.11 -24.69
N ALA A 424 -14.98 -19.26 -25.13
CA ALA A 424 -15.44 -20.40 -25.92
C ALA A 424 -15.86 -19.85 -27.28
N ASN A 425 -14.93 -19.85 -28.24
CA ASN A 425 -15.06 -19.38 -29.62
C ASN A 425 -15.85 -18.07 -29.79
N ASP A 426 -17.19 -18.13 -29.84
CA ASP A 426 -18.09 -16.99 -30.10
C ASP A 426 -18.70 -16.34 -28.83
N ASP A 427 -18.31 -16.80 -27.64
CA ASP A 427 -18.77 -16.26 -26.36
C ASP A 427 -17.62 -16.13 -25.35
N SER A 428 -17.71 -15.13 -24.46
CA SER A 428 -16.72 -14.91 -23.40
C SER A 428 -17.42 -14.80 -22.06
N LYS A 429 -17.00 -15.61 -21.10
CA LYS A 429 -17.48 -15.53 -19.72
C LYS A 429 -16.32 -15.30 -18.76
N THR A 430 -16.38 -14.21 -18.01
CA THR A 430 -15.53 -14.03 -16.83
C THR A 430 -15.91 -15.09 -15.81
N TYR A 431 -14.95 -15.92 -15.40
CA TYR A 431 -15.16 -17.00 -14.45
C TYR A 431 -15.70 -16.43 -13.13
N ASP A 432 -16.94 -16.76 -12.86
CA ASP A 432 -17.73 -16.33 -11.71
C ASP A 432 -17.95 -17.48 -10.71
N GLY A 433 -17.30 -18.63 -10.93
CA GLY A 433 -17.51 -19.85 -10.14
C GLY A 433 -18.84 -20.56 -10.39
N ARG A 434 -19.63 -20.14 -11.40
CA ARG A 434 -20.88 -20.81 -11.79
C ARG A 434 -20.68 -21.62 -13.06
N ARG A 435 -21.35 -22.79 -13.14
CA ARG A 435 -21.40 -23.60 -14.36
C ARG A 435 -21.90 -22.77 -15.54
N TYR A 436 -21.26 -22.93 -16.68
CA TYR A 436 -21.67 -22.34 -17.95
C TYR A 436 -22.20 -23.44 -18.88
N TYR A 437 -23.26 -23.13 -19.61
CA TYR A 437 -23.86 -24.00 -20.62
C TYR A 437 -23.86 -23.23 -21.94
N GLY A 438 -22.95 -23.57 -22.84
CA GLY A 438 -22.84 -23.00 -24.19
C GLY A 438 -22.57 -24.09 -25.21
N GLU A 439 -23.06 -23.89 -26.43
CA GLU A 439 -23.04 -24.90 -27.51
C GLU A 439 -21.69 -24.97 -28.26
N SER A 440 -20.81 -24.00 -28.05
CA SER A 440 -19.55 -23.89 -28.78
C SER A 440 -18.36 -24.46 -28.00
N GLY A 441 -17.60 -25.35 -28.64
CA GLY A 441 -16.39 -25.94 -28.08
C GLY A 441 -15.41 -24.90 -27.53
N ILE A 442 -14.75 -25.24 -26.42
CA ILE A 442 -13.83 -24.35 -25.70
C ILE A 442 -12.43 -24.44 -26.35
N THR A 443 -11.86 -23.30 -26.74
CA THR A 443 -10.45 -23.21 -27.16
C THR A 443 -9.71 -22.31 -26.18
N TYR A 444 -8.69 -22.85 -25.50
CA TYR A 444 -7.87 -22.09 -24.57
C TYR A 444 -6.86 -21.21 -25.34
N LEU A 445 -6.86 -19.89 -25.12
CA LEU A 445 -5.75 -19.04 -25.53
C LEU A 445 -4.66 -19.15 -24.47
N GLU A 446 -3.61 -19.92 -24.73
CA GLU A 446 -2.39 -19.89 -23.93
C GLU A 446 -1.74 -18.50 -24.00
N TYR A 447 -1.25 -18.05 -22.83
CA TYR A 447 -0.70 -16.72 -22.61
C TYR A 447 0.79 -16.63 -22.97
N ASN A 448 1.21 -15.52 -23.58
CA ASN A 448 2.60 -15.15 -23.78
C ASN A 448 3.22 -14.52 -22.50
N LYS A 449 4.09 -15.29 -21.81
CA LYS A 449 5.15 -14.94 -20.80
C LYS A 449 4.77 -14.55 -19.34
N PRO A 450 5.71 -14.63 -18.36
CA PRO A 450 6.82 -15.57 -18.13
C PRO A 450 6.53 -16.56 -16.97
N VAL A 451 7.08 -17.77 -17.09
CA VAL A 451 6.67 -19.02 -16.43
C VAL A 451 7.14 -19.18 -14.97
N SER A 452 7.74 -18.17 -14.33
CA SER A 452 8.35 -18.36 -13.00
C SER A 452 7.43 -18.13 -11.79
N TYR A 453 6.16 -17.76 -11.98
CA TYR A 453 5.20 -17.50 -10.88
C TYR A 453 4.07 -18.53 -10.76
N LEU A 454 3.89 -19.41 -11.75
CA LEU A 454 2.78 -20.36 -11.80
C LEU A 454 3.15 -21.76 -11.27
N SER A 455 4.43 -22.09 -11.15
CA SER A 455 4.84 -23.45 -10.78
C SER A 455 4.72 -23.79 -9.29
N SER A 456 4.43 -22.83 -8.41
CA SER A 456 4.30 -23.09 -6.96
C SER A 456 2.91 -22.85 -6.38
N ASN A 457 2.02 -22.12 -7.07
CA ASN A 457 0.74 -21.66 -6.49
C ASN A 457 -0.52 -22.10 -7.24
N LEU A 458 -0.39 -22.86 -8.32
CA LEU A 458 -1.49 -23.61 -8.95
C LEU A 458 -1.10 -25.09 -9.06
N HIS A 459 -1.19 -25.81 -7.94
CA HIS A 459 -1.32 -27.27 -7.95
C HIS A 459 -2.78 -27.67 -7.69
N GLY A 460 -3.63 -27.35 -8.66
CA GLY A 460 -4.64 -28.29 -9.11
C GLY A 460 -4.08 -28.92 -10.38
N ALA A 461 -4.24 -30.23 -10.57
CA ALA A 461 -3.89 -30.88 -11.83
C ALA A 461 -4.38 -30.05 -13.04
N PRO A 462 -3.68 -30.07 -14.19
CA PRO A 462 -4.29 -29.55 -15.42
C PRO A 462 -5.70 -30.14 -15.52
N PRO A 463 -6.74 -29.34 -15.84
CA PRO A 463 -8.11 -29.83 -15.85
C PRO A 463 -8.19 -31.12 -16.67
N SER A 464 -8.36 -32.25 -15.99
CA SER A 464 -8.50 -33.55 -16.64
C SER A 464 -9.94 -33.69 -17.09
N TYR A 465 -10.16 -33.77 -18.39
CA TYR A 465 -11.48 -34.02 -18.96
C TYR A 465 -11.69 -35.50 -19.25
N GLY A 466 -12.83 -36.04 -18.82
CA GLY A 466 -13.37 -37.29 -19.32
C GLY A 466 -14.53 -36.98 -20.26
N GLY A 467 -14.38 -37.34 -21.54
CA GLY A 467 -15.44 -37.28 -22.55
C GLY A 467 -14.92 -36.94 -23.94
N ASP A 468 -15.37 -37.70 -24.92
CA ASP A 468 -15.35 -37.38 -26.34
C ASP A 468 -16.53 -36.46 -26.72
N SER A 469 -16.44 -35.88 -27.91
CA SER A 469 -17.30 -34.81 -28.43
C SER A 469 -18.80 -35.09 -28.28
N GLN A 470 -19.42 -34.65 -27.17
CA GLN A 470 -20.80 -34.16 -27.03
C GLN A 470 -21.18 -34.07 -25.53
N GLY A 471 -21.22 -32.84 -24.99
CA GLY A 471 -21.86 -32.56 -23.71
C GLY A 471 -20.96 -32.73 -22.47
N ALA A 472 -20.19 -31.69 -22.15
CA ALA A 472 -19.41 -31.61 -20.92
C ALA A 472 -20.28 -31.20 -19.71
N LYS A 473 -20.18 -31.95 -18.60
CA LYS A 473 -20.74 -31.60 -17.28
C LYS A 473 -19.59 -31.30 -16.31
N ALA A 474 -19.58 -30.12 -15.68
CA ALA A 474 -18.53 -29.71 -14.76
C ALA A 474 -18.72 -30.25 -13.33
N ARG A 475 -17.65 -30.64 -12.63
CA ARG A 475 -17.60 -30.74 -11.16
C ARG A 475 -16.58 -29.75 -10.63
#